data_AF-A0A395SNR3-F1
#
_entry.id   AF-A0A395SNR3-F1
#
_cell.length_a   1.000
_cell.length_b   1.000
_cell.length_c   1.000
_cell.angle_alpha   90.00
_cell.angle_beta   90.00
_cell.angle_gamma   90.00
#
_symmetry.space_group_name_H-M   'P 1'
#
loop_
_entity.id
_entity.type
_entity.pdbx_description
1 polymer ?
#
loop_
_entity_poly.entity_id
_entity_poly.type
_entity_poly.pdbx_seq_one_letter_code
_entity_poly.pdbx_strand_id
1 'polypeptide(L)'
;MSQNQEDPSQSTPAAQEESGNSYQKVTDYTIQIATDNSRNIILLARQQATWLENAIEEARAKLETANCEFATWWFETLIQIMVVELDRCRSIEAVHGTMVITMEALMQIPSPSI
;
A
#
# COMPACT_ATOMS: atom_id res chain seq x y z
N MET A 1 73.77 2.58 1.40
CA MET A 1 72.73 3.30 2.15
C MET A 1 71.63 3.64 1.16
N SER A 2 70.52 2.91 1.25
CA SER A 2 69.33 3.08 0.41
C SER A 2 68.56 4.31 0.84
N GLN A 3 68.16 5.15 -0.10
CA GLN A 3 67.06 6.09 0.09
C GLN A 3 65.97 5.69 -0.90
N ASN A 4 64.97 4.98 -0.36
CA ASN A 4 63.68 4.79 -1.02
C ASN A 4 62.90 6.09 -0.84
N GLN A 5 62.54 6.73 -1.94
CA GLN A 5 61.56 7.81 -1.98
C GLN A 5 60.19 7.16 -2.16
N GLU A 6 59.39 7.15 -1.09
CA GLU A 6 57.99 6.72 -1.14
C GLU A 6 57.13 7.86 -1.68
N ASP A 7 56.40 7.56 -2.75
CA ASP A 7 55.43 8.42 -3.42
C ASP A 7 54.06 8.24 -2.73
N PRO A 8 53.47 9.27 -2.08
CA PRO A 8 52.16 9.14 -1.45
C PRO A 8 51.08 9.50 -2.47
N SER A 9 50.86 8.63 -3.46
CA SER A 9 49.71 8.72 -4.37
C SER A 9 48.92 7.41 -4.35
N GLN A 10 48.26 7.15 -3.22
CA GLN A 10 47.11 6.25 -3.16
C GLN A 10 45.88 7.04 -2.75
N SER A 11 45.21 7.63 -3.73
CA SER A 11 43.80 8.01 -3.60
C SER A 11 42.97 6.74 -3.68
N THR A 12 42.53 6.23 -2.54
CA THR A 12 41.62 5.09 -2.44
C THR A 12 40.22 5.50 -2.97
N PRO A 13 39.62 4.80 -3.95
CA PRO A 13 38.24 5.07 -4.40
C PRO A 13 37.16 4.43 -3.52
N ALA A 14 37.54 3.68 -2.47
CA ALA A 14 36.64 2.74 -1.79
C ALA A 14 35.50 3.36 -0.95
N ALA A 15 35.54 4.66 -0.64
CA ALA A 15 34.56 5.27 0.28
C ALA A 15 33.20 5.61 -0.40
N GLN A 16 33.14 5.72 -1.72
CA GLN A 16 31.91 6.08 -2.43
C GLN A 16 31.00 4.87 -2.72
N GLU A 17 31.58 3.70 -3.02
CA GLU A 17 30.83 2.49 -3.40
C GLU A 17 29.99 1.90 -2.24
N GLU A 18 30.48 1.95 -0.99
CA GLU A 18 29.72 1.44 0.17
C GLU A 18 28.46 2.28 0.45
N SER A 19 28.52 3.60 0.23
CA SER A 19 27.40 4.50 0.53
C SER A 19 26.21 4.30 -0.42
N GLY A 20 26.48 4.07 -1.71
CA GLY A 20 25.45 3.80 -2.72
C GLY A 20 24.76 2.46 -2.51
N ASN A 21 25.53 1.42 -2.17
CA ASN A 21 25.01 0.08 -1.87
C ASN A 21 24.16 0.06 -0.59
N SER A 22 24.57 0.80 0.44
CA SER A 22 23.79 0.93 1.69
C SER A 22 22.46 1.66 1.45
N TYR A 23 22.47 2.77 0.71
CA TYR A 23 21.25 3.52 0.39
C TYR A 23 20.26 2.70 -0.45
N GLN A 24 20.76 1.90 -1.39
CA GLN A 24 19.93 1.01 -2.20
C GLN A 24 19.25 -0.06 -1.35
N LYS A 25 19.99 -0.74 -0.45
CA LYS A 25 19.40 -1.73 0.48
C LYS A 25 18.30 -1.15 1.38
N VAL A 26 18.51 0.07 1.89
CA VAL A 26 17.51 0.77 2.71
C VAL A 26 16.27 1.11 1.89
N THR A 27 16.46 1.53 0.64
CA THR A 27 15.37 1.85 -0.29
C THR A 27 14.56 0.60 -0.62
N ASP A 28 15.22 -0.49 -0.98
CA ASP A 28 14.59 -1.79 -1.29
C ASP A 28 13.78 -2.31 -0.09
N TYR A 29 14.35 -2.22 1.12
CA TYR A 29 13.66 -2.60 2.35
C TYR A 29 12.43 -1.72 2.63
N THR A 30 12.53 -0.42 2.38
CA THR A 30 11.41 0.51 2.56
C THR A 30 10.28 0.21 1.57
N ILE A 31 10.61 -0.08 0.31
CA ILE A 31 9.63 -0.49 -0.72
C ILE A 31 8.96 -1.80 -0.32
N GLN A 32 9.72 -2.77 0.19
CA GLN A 32 9.18 -4.05 0.68
C GLN A 32 8.15 -3.83 1.81
N ILE A 33 8.50 -3.04 2.84
CA ILE A 33 7.58 -2.73 3.95
C ILE A 33 6.31 -2.04 3.43
N ALA A 34 6.45 -1.05 2.55
CA ALA A 34 5.31 -0.31 2.03
C ALA A 34 4.38 -1.19 1.17
N THR A 35 4.96 -2.16 0.45
CA THR A 35 4.22 -3.17 -0.30
C THR A 35 3.41 -4.06 0.64
N ASP A 36 4.04 -4.60 1.69
CA ASP A 36 3.38 -5.49 2.64
C ASP A 36 2.28 -4.75 3.45
N ASN A 37 2.54 -3.50 3.84
CA ASN A 37 1.52 -2.66 4.46
C ASN A 37 0.32 -2.41 3.53
N SER A 38 0.58 -2.14 2.24
CA SER A 38 -0.49 -1.94 1.25
C SER A 38 -1.31 -3.21 1.04
N ARG A 39 -0.68 -4.39 1.01
CA ARG A 39 -1.38 -5.68 0.95
C ARG A 39 -2.28 -5.89 2.17
N ASN A 40 -1.81 -5.55 3.38
CA ASN A 40 -2.63 -5.63 4.58
C ASN A 40 -3.84 -4.68 4.53
N ILE A 41 -3.65 -3.45 4.04
CA ILE A 41 -4.74 -2.48 3.87
C ILE A 41 -5.79 -3.01 2.87
N ILE A 42 -5.36 -3.60 1.75
CA ILE A 42 -6.26 -4.24 0.78
C ILE A 42 -7.10 -5.33 1.43
N LEU A 43 -6.48 -6.20 2.24
CA LEU A 43 -7.20 -7.28 2.93
C LEU A 43 -8.27 -6.73 3.87
N LEU A 44 -7.94 -5.70 4.65
CA LEU A 44 -8.90 -5.05 5.55
C LEU A 44 -10.03 -4.36 4.79
N ALA A 45 -9.72 -3.66 3.70
CA ALA A 45 -10.71 -3.00 2.86
C ALA A 45 -11.71 -4.01 2.25
N ARG A 46 -11.20 -5.15 1.76
CA ARG A 46 -12.04 -6.24 1.25
C ARG A 46 -12.94 -6.83 2.32
N GLN A 47 -12.40 -7.09 3.51
CA GLN A 47 -13.17 -7.62 4.63
C GLN A 47 -14.29 -6.67 5.04
N GLN A 48 -14.01 -5.37 5.13
CA GLN A 48 -15.01 -4.35 5.41
C GLN A 48 -16.07 -4.24 4.30
N ALA A 49 -15.67 -4.32 3.03
CA ALA A 49 -16.60 -4.33 1.90
C ALA A 49 -17.59 -5.50 2.00
N THR A 50 -17.11 -6.72 2.29
CA THR A 50 -17.99 -7.89 2.49
C THR A 50 -18.96 -7.70 3.66
N TRP A 51 -18.51 -7.10 4.77
CA TRP A 51 -19.40 -6.81 5.89
C TRP A 51 -20.46 -5.76 5.54
N LEU A 52 -20.09 -4.72 4.80
CA LEU A 52 -21.03 -3.70 4.33
C LEU A 52 -22.04 -4.27 3.35
N GLU A 53 -21.63 -5.13 2.41
CA GLU A 53 -22.54 -5.82 1.49
C GLU A 53 -23.58 -6.63 2.27
N ASN A 54 -23.16 -7.43 3.25
CA ASN A 54 -24.09 -8.20 4.09
C ASN A 54 -25.04 -7.29 4.89
N ALA A 55 -24.53 -6.19 5.47
CA ALA A 55 -25.34 -5.26 6.24
C ALA A 55 -26.35 -4.49 5.36
N ILE A 56 -25.97 -4.16 4.12
CA ILE A 56 -26.86 -3.56 3.12
C ILE A 56 -27.99 -4.53 2.78
N GLU A 57 -27.68 -5.80 2.52
CA GLU A 57 -28.69 -6.82 2.23
C GLU A 57 -29.64 -7.02 3.43
N GLU A 58 -29.12 -7.08 4.65
CA GLU A 58 -29.95 -7.15 5.86
C GLU A 58 -30.86 -5.92 6.01
N ALA A 59 -30.33 -4.72 5.75
CA ALA A 59 -31.12 -3.49 5.80
C ALA A 59 -32.19 -3.43 4.71
N ARG A 60 -31.90 -3.93 3.48
CA ARG A 60 -32.88 -4.05 2.39
C ARG A 60 -34.02 -4.98 2.77
N ALA A 61 -33.72 -6.14 3.34
CA ALA A 61 -34.75 -7.07 3.82
C ALA A 61 -35.64 -6.44 4.92
N LYS A 62 -35.06 -5.65 5.83
CA LYS A 62 -35.84 -4.92 6.84
C LYS A 62 -36.69 -3.80 6.22
N LEU A 63 -36.17 -3.09 5.22
CA LEU A 63 -36.90 -2.05 4.49
C LEU A 63 -38.17 -2.60 3.82
N GLU A 64 -38.13 -3.80 3.23
CA GLU A 64 -39.29 -4.45 2.61
C GLU A 64 -40.44 -4.71 3.61
N THR A 65 -40.13 -4.83 4.90
CA THR A 65 -41.11 -5.09 5.97
C THR A 65 -41.42 -3.85 6.81
N ALA A 66 -40.83 -2.70 6.48
CA ALA A 66 -41.06 -1.46 7.21
C ALA A 66 -42.53 -1.02 7.06
N ASN A 67 -43.18 -0.72 8.18
CA ASN A 67 -44.62 -0.47 8.24
C ASN A 67 -44.98 1.01 8.50
N CYS A 68 -43.98 1.90 8.54
CA CYS A 68 -44.19 3.33 8.73
C CYS A 68 -43.16 4.15 7.97
N GLU A 69 -43.58 5.36 7.57
CA GLU A 69 -42.79 6.30 6.77
C GLU A 69 -41.43 6.62 7.42
N PHE A 70 -41.41 6.78 8.75
CA PHE A 70 -40.18 7.02 9.49
C PHE A 70 -39.18 5.86 9.38
N ALA A 71 -39.64 4.62 9.52
CA ALA A 71 -38.78 3.45 9.41
C ALA A 71 -38.25 3.27 7.98
N THR A 72 -39.10 3.48 6.97
CA THR A 72 -38.70 3.47 5.55
C THR A 72 -37.59 4.49 5.29
N TRP A 73 -37.82 5.76 5.64
CA TRP A 73 -36.84 6.83 5.46
C TRP A 73 -35.51 6.54 6.18
N TRP A 74 -35.58 6.00 7.41
CA TRP A 74 -34.40 5.65 8.19
C TRP A 74 -33.57 4.55 7.51
N PHE A 75 -34.21 3.46 7.06
CA PHE A 75 -33.50 2.38 6.37
C PHE A 75 -32.94 2.82 5.02
N GLU A 76 -33.68 3.61 4.24
CA GLU A 76 -33.17 4.19 2.99
C GLU A 76 -31.91 5.03 3.23
N THR A 77 -31.95 5.91 4.23
CA THR A 77 -30.80 6.74 4.61
C THR A 77 -29.62 5.89 5.06
N LEU A 78 -29.85 4.89 5.91
CA LEU A 78 -28.82 3.97 6.38
C LEU A 78 -28.17 3.20 5.22
N ILE A 79 -28.97 2.67 4.29
CA ILE A 79 -28.48 1.97 3.10
C ILE A 79 -27.62 2.90 2.24
N GLN A 80 -28.06 4.14 2.00
CA GLN A 80 -27.28 5.12 1.23
C GLN A 80 -25.90 5.38 1.85
N ILE A 81 -25.85 5.56 3.18
CA ILE A 81 -24.58 5.76 3.90
C ILE A 81 -23.67 4.53 3.73
N MET A 82 -24.21 3.32 3.93
CA MET A 82 -23.42 2.09 3.79
C MET A 82 -22.92 1.86 2.36
N VAL A 83 -23.70 2.22 1.34
CA VAL A 83 -23.28 2.14 -0.06
C VAL A 83 -22.10 3.08 -0.34
N VAL A 84 -22.14 4.31 0.19
CA VAL A 84 -21.01 5.25 0.05
C VAL A 84 -19.75 4.71 0.73
N GLU A 85 -19.86 4.14 1.93
CA GLU A 85 -18.72 3.53 2.61
C GLU A 85 -18.22 2.26 1.89
N LEU A 86 -19.10 1.48 1.27
CA LEU A 86 -18.71 0.32 0.46
C LEU A 86 -17.87 0.76 -0.75
N ASP A 87 -18.30 1.81 -1.45
CA ASP A 87 -17.54 2.37 -2.56
C ASP A 87 -16.18 2.94 -2.10
N ARG A 88 -16.12 3.49 -0.88
CA ARG A 88 -14.86 3.93 -0.27
C ARG A 88 -13.92 2.77 0.00
N CYS A 89 -14.40 1.64 0.54
CA CYS A 89 -13.59 0.43 0.73
C CYS A 89 -13.02 -0.06 -0.62
N ARG A 90 -13.85 -0.11 -1.66
CA ARG A 90 -13.42 -0.52 -3.02
C ARG A 90 -12.39 0.45 -3.62
N SER A 91 -12.54 1.75 -3.38
CA SER A 91 -11.58 2.76 -3.80
C SER A 91 -10.22 2.60 -3.12
N ILE A 92 -10.21 2.34 -1.79
CA ILE A 92 -8.99 2.05 -1.03
C ILE A 92 -8.28 0.82 -1.58
N GLU A 93 -9.03 -0.26 -1.84
CA GLU A 93 -8.50 -1.47 -2.47
C GLU A 93 -7.82 -1.16 -3.81
N ALA A 94 -8.49 -0.41 -4.70
CA ALA A 94 -7.96 -0.09 -6.03
C ALA A 94 -6.67 0.76 -5.96
N VAL A 95 -6.64 1.77 -5.08
CA VAL A 95 -5.48 2.65 -4.88
C VAL A 95 -4.29 1.85 -4.35
N HIS A 96 -4.49 1.07 -3.30
CA HIS A 96 -3.40 0.26 -2.75
C HIS A 96 -2.99 -0.88 -3.70
N GLY A 97 -3.92 -1.43 -4.49
CA GLY A 97 -3.59 -2.40 -5.53
C GLY A 97 -2.63 -1.82 -6.58
N THR A 98 -2.89 -0.58 -7.01
CA THR A 98 -2.00 0.16 -7.92
C THR A 98 -0.63 0.41 -7.29
N MET A 99 -0.61 0.77 -6.00
CA MET A 99 0.62 0.99 -5.25
C MET A 99 1.47 -0.29 -5.16
N VAL A 100 0.87 -1.44 -4.85
CA VAL A 100 1.56 -2.74 -4.81
C VAL A 100 2.19 -3.07 -6.16
N ILE A 101 1.43 -2.96 -7.26
CA ILE A 101 1.93 -3.22 -8.62
C ILE A 101 3.12 -2.31 -8.94
N THR A 102 3.02 -1.03 -8.60
CA THR A 102 4.08 -0.06 -8.86
C THR A 102 5.35 -0.37 -8.05
N MET A 103 5.19 -0.73 -6.78
CA MET A 103 6.31 -1.08 -5.89
C MET A 103 7.00 -2.38 -6.32
N GLU A 104 6.24 -3.40 -6.69
CA GLU A 104 6.77 -4.65 -7.22
C GLU A 104 7.55 -4.41 -8.52
N ALA A 105 7.05 -3.54 -9.41
CA ALA A 105 7.76 -3.17 -10.62
C ALA A 105 9.09 -2.47 -10.33
N LEU A 106 9.13 -1.55 -9.35
CA LEU A 106 10.38 -0.87 -8.94
C LEU A 106 11.43 -1.86 -8.43
N MET A 107 11.02 -2.92 -7.74
CA MET A 107 11.92 -3.96 -7.23
C MET A 107 12.42 -4.94 -8.30
N GLN A 108 11.74 -5.02 -9.46
CA GLN A 108 12.13 -5.90 -10.57
C GLN A 108 13.09 -5.23 -11.57
N ILE A 109 13.24 -3.90 -11.52
CA ILE A 109 14.17 -3.19 -12.40
C ILE A 109 15.60 -3.53 -11.94
N PRO A 110 16.42 -4.20 -12.76
CA PRO A 110 17.79 -4.49 -12.39
C PRO A 110 18.53 -3.17 -12.17
N SER A 111 19.14 -3.03 -11.00
CA SER A 111 20.03 -1.91 -10.70
C SER A 111 21.08 -1.84 -11.81
N PRO A 112 21.28 -0.67 -12.46
CA PRO A 112 22.36 -0.54 -13.42
C PRO A 112 23.66 -0.89 -12.70
N SER A 113 24.35 -1.92 -13.19
CA SER A 113 25.73 -2.20 -12.81
C SER A 113 26.55 -0.97 -13.20
N ILE A 114 26.93 -0.15 -12.21
CA ILE A 114 27.91 0.93 -12.39
C ILE A 114 29.30 0.31 -12.39
#